data_AF-A0A6J8CGK0-F1
#
_entry.id   AF-A0A6J8CGK0-F1
#
_cell.length_a   1.000
_cell.length_b   1.000
_cell.length_c   1.000
_cell.angle_alpha   90.00
_cell.angle_beta   90.00
_cell.angle_gamma   90.00
#
_symmetry.space_group_name_H-M   'P 1'
#
loop_
_entity.id
_entity.type
_entity.pdbx_description
1 polymer ?
#
loop_
_entity_poly.entity_id
_entity_poly.type
_entity_poly.pdbx_seq_one_letter_code
_entity_poly.pdbx_strand_id
1 'polypeptide(L)'
;MVQLKTEGWIHHLARHAVACFLTRGDLWCHWEEGMNVFEEWLLDADWCLNAGNWMWLSASAFFHQYFRVYSPIVFGKKTDKDGNYIRKYLPQLKNFPTQYIYEPWTAPLKVQEKAGCIIGKDYPKRVVEHDKVREKNIKRMAEAYKKRKESSSKGITEKRKTEGSEDGTQRKKKEKQEEITLK
;
A
#
# COMPACT_ATOMS: atom_id res chain seq x y z
N MET A 1 13.97 5.84 0.55
CA MET A 1 14.61 4.52 0.68
C MET A 1 16.09 4.62 1.05
N VAL A 2 16.89 5.52 0.46
CA VAL A 2 18.33 5.63 0.82
C VAL A 2 18.53 5.85 2.32
N GLN A 3 17.84 6.82 2.94
CA GLN A 3 17.92 7.04 4.39
C GLN A 3 17.66 5.76 5.20
N LEU A 4 16.59 5.01 4.86
CA LEU A 4 16.27 3.77 5.55
C LEU A 4 17.44 2.78 5.47
N LYS A 5 18.01 2.58 4.29
CA LYS A 5 19.11 1.65 4.08
C LYS A 5 20.40 2.08 4.79
N THR A 6 20.67 3.38 4.88
CA THR A 6 21.94 3.89 5.42
C THR A 6 21.90 4.23 6.92
N GLU A 7 20.74 4.64 7.44
CA GLU A 7 20.58 5.10 8.82
C GLU A 7 19.66 4.19 9.64
N GLY A 8 18.95 3.26 8.99
CA GLY A 8 18.09 2.29 9.67
C GLY A 8 16.80 2.85 10.27
N TRP A 9 16.49 4.12 10.01
CA TRP A 9 15.27 4.76 10.48
C TRP A 9 14.77 5.81 9.49
N ILE A 10 13.44 5.88 9.32
CA ILE A 10 12.76 6.95 8.60
C ILE A 10 11.51 7.38 9.34
N HIS A 11 11.17 8.67 9.22
CA HIS A 11 9.99 9.26 9.83
C HIS A 11 8.70 8.53 9.43
N HIS A 12 7.72 8.46 10.32
CA HIS A 12 6.47 7.73 10.12
C HIS A 12 5.74 8.09 8.80
N LEU A 13 5.66 9.38 8.46
CA LEU A 13 5.06 9.80 7.19
C LEU A 13 5.91 9.47 5.95
N ALA A 14 7.23 9.30 6.10
CA ALA A 14 8.07 8.78 5.03
C ALA A 14 7.80 7.28 4.80
N ARG A 15 7.55 6.51 5.88
CA ARG A 15 7.07 5.11 5.79
C ARG A 15 5.74 5.05 5.03
N HIS A 16 4.79 5.93 5.35
CA HIS A 16 3.52 6.04 4.63
C HIS A 16 3.70 6.25 3.13
N ALA A 17 4.58 7.19 2.75
CA ALA A 17 4.81 7.53 1.35
C ALA A 17 5.37 6.32 0.56
N VAL A 18 6.38 5.64 1.09
CA VAL A 18 7.02 4.51 0.38
C VAL A 18 6.15 3.25 0.38
N ALA A 19 5.43 2.96 1.46
CA ALA A 19 4.52 1.82 1.53
C ALA A 19 3.31 2.00 0.59
N CYS A 20 2.76 3.22 0.53
CA CYS A 20 1.71 3.56 -0.42
C CYS A 20 2.21 3.41 -1.86
N PHE A 21 3.41 3.91 -2.17
CA PHE A 21 4.01 3.78 -3.51
C PHE A 21 4.19 2.30 -3.92
N LEU A 22 4.73 1.47 -3.03
CA LEU A 22 4.96 0.05 -3.31
C LEU A 22 3.64 -0.73 -3.54
N THR A 23 2.61 -0.45 -2.75
CA THR A 23 1.38 -1.26 -2.73
C THR A 23 0.28 -0.62 -3.58
N ARG A 24 -0.80 -0.14 -2.95
CA ARG A 24 -2.02 0.33 -3.61
C ARG A 24 -1.87 1.63 -4.40
N GLY A 25 -0.80 2.39 -4.19
CA GLY A 25 -0.57 3.67 -4.84
C GLY A 25 -0.10 3.49 -6.27
N ASP A 26 1.05 2.82 -6.45
CA ASP A 26 1.76 2.87 -7.72
C ASP A 26 2.13 1.48 -8.26
N LEU A 27 2.98 0.73 -7.55
CA LEU A 27 3.60 -0.49 -8.09
C LEU A 27 2.71 -1.74 -8.01
N TRP A 28 1.68 -1.73 -7.15
CA TRP A 28 0.76 -2.86 -6.97
C TRP A 28 1.45 -4.17 -6.51
N CYS A 29 2.53 -4.05 -5.74
CA CYS A 29 3.21 -5.18 -5.12
C CYS A 29 2.49 -5.65 -3.85
N HIS A 30 2.72 -6.89 -3.46
CA HIS A 30 2.20 -7.42 -2.19
C HIS A 30 2.86 -6.70 -1.00
N TRP A 31 2.10 -6.42 0.05
CA TRP A 31 2.60 -5.66 1.21
C TRP A 31 3.65 -6.42 2.02
N GLU A 32 3.61 -7.76 1.99
CA GLU A 32 4.60 -8.62 2.66
C GLU A 32 6.01 -8.40 2.12
N GLU A 33 6.17 -8.12 0.82
CA GLU A 33 7.47 -7.79 0.23
C GLU A 33 8.06 -6.51 0.84
N GLY A 34 7.19 -5.52 1.08
CA GLY A 34 7.58 -4.29 1.77
C GLY A 34 7.92 -4.52 3.24
N MET A 35 7.13 -5.38 3.90
CA MET A 35 7.36 -5.79 5.28
C MET A 35 8.73 -6.43 5.46
N ASN A 36 9.11 -7.37 4.59
CA ASN A 36 10.40 -8.05 4.63
C ASN A 36 11.58 -7.06 4.50
N VAL A 37 11.49 -6.09 3.58
CA VAL A 37 12.53 -5.05 3.45
C VAL A 37 12.61 -4.17 4.70
N PHE A 38 11.47 -3.84 5.31
CA PHE A 38 11.43 -3.05 6.53
C PHE A 38 11.94 -3.84 7.74
N GLU A 39 11.69 -5.15 7.79
CA GLU A 39 12.20 -6.04 8.83
C GLU A 39 13.73 -6.17 8.76
N GLU A 40 14.31 -6.17 7.55
CA GLU A 40 15.75 -6.19 7.36
C GLU A 40 16.43 -4.85 7.72
N TRP A 41 15.82 -3.72 7.31
CA TRP A 41 16.51 -2.42 7.36
C TRP A 41 16.13 -1.53 8.55
N LEU A 42 14.97 -1.71 9.18
CA LEU A 42 14.59 -0.88 10.32
C LEU A 42 15.28 -1.34 11.60
N LEU A 43 15.93 -0.40 12.29
CA LEU A 43 16.45 -0.61 13.64
C LEU A 43 15.33 -0.77 14.67
N ASP A 44 14.15 -0.20 14.39
CA ASP A 44 12.94 -0.32 15.21
C ASP A 44 11.95 -1.34 14.66
N ALA A 45 12.43 -2.33 13.91
CA ALA A 45 11.62 -3.42 13.41
C ALA A 45 10.99 -4.20 14.59
N ASP A 46 9.67 -4.10 14.69
CA ASP A 46 8.83 -4.92 15.57
C ASP A 46 7.83 -5.65 14.68
N TRP A 47 7.74 -6.97 14.83
CA TRP A 47 6.92 -7.82 13.95
C TRP A 47 5.45 -7.39 13.92
N CYS A 48 4.85 -7.12 15.10
CA CYS A 48 3.45 -6.73 15.22
C CYS A 48 3.20 -5.37 14.59
N LEU A 49 4.04 -4.39 14.93
CA LEU A 49 3.90 -3.02 14.42
C LEU A 49 4.17 -2.96 12.92
N ASN A 50 5.17 -3.69 12.42
CA ASN A 50 5.51 -3.73 11.00
C ASN A 50 4.34 -4.33 10.21
N ALA A 51 3.88 -5.53 10.56
CA ALA A 51 2.75 -6.18 9.90
C ALA A 51 1.46 -5.33 9.94
N GLY A 52 1.13 -4.79 11.12
CA GLY A 52 -0.04 -3.93 11.31
C GLY A 52 -0.02 -2.68 10.43
N ASN A 53 1.11 -1.98 10.38
CA ASN A 53 1.26 -0.76 9.56
C ASN A 53 1.27 -1.07 8.07
N TRP A 54 1.88 -2.17 7.63
CA TRP A 54 1.85 -2.56 6.22
C TRP A 54 0.44 -2.90 5.75
N MET A 55 -0.34 -3.65 6.54
CA MET A 55 -1.76 -3.91 6.24
C MET A 55 -2.61 -2.64 6.23
N TRP A 56 -2.30 -1.67 7.11
CA TRP A 56 -2.97 -0.37 7.12
C TRP A 56 -2.69 0.40 5.82
N LEU A 57 -1.43 0.52 5.44
CA LEU A 57 -1.00 1.38 4.34
C LEU A 57 -1.35 0.80 2.96
N SER A 58 -1.36 -0.53 2.84
CA SER A 58 -1.91 -1.24 1.67
C SER A 58 -3.44 -1.19 1.59
N ALA A 59 -4.12 -0.72 2.65
CA ALA A 59 -5.56 -0.83 2.85
C ALA A 59 -6.05 -2.28 2.74
N SER A 60 -5.27 -3.22 3.28
CA SER A 60 -5.68 -4.62 3.46
C SER A 60 -6.53 -4.78 4.73
N ALA A 61 -6.22 -4.02 5.78
CA ALA A 61 -6.98 -3.97 7.03
C ALA A 61 -6.90 -2.58 7.70
N PHE A 62 -7.75 -2.33 8.68
CA PHE A 62 -7.83 -1.10 9.52
C PHE A 62 -8.22 0.19 8.79
N PHE A 63 -7.62 0.46 7.63
CA PHE A 63 -7.88 1.63 6.80
C PHE A 63 -8.57 1.25 5.49
N HIS A 64 -9.67 1.95 5.19
CA HIS A 64 -10.55 1.60 4.06
C HIS A 64 -10.69 2.74 3.03
N GLN A 65 -10.12 3.92 3.29
CA GLN A 65 -10.18 5.05 2.36
C GLN A 65 -9.08 4.95 1.30
N TYR A 66 -9.07 3.84 0.54
CA TYR A 66 -8.02 3.51 -0.45
C TYR A 66 -7.86 4.56 -1.57
N PHE A 67 -8.85 5.43 -1.78
CA PHE A 67 -8.79 6.55 -2.72
C PHE A 67 -7.84 7.69 -2.28
N ARG A 68 -7.47 7.74 -1.00
CA ARG A 68 -6.46 8.69 -0.47
C ARG A 68 -5.06 8.14 -0.73
N VAL A 69 -4.50 8.47 -1.89
CA VAL A 69 -3.17 8.01 -2.34
C VAL A 69 -2.15 9.14 -2.13
N TYR A 70 -0.98 8.81 -1.57
CA TYR A 70 0.12 9.77 -1.42
C TYR A 70 0.74 10.05 -2.80
N SER A 71 0.94 11.33 -3.12
CA SER A 71 1.68 11.71 -4.33
C SER A 71 3.19 11.67 -4.04
N PRO A 72 4.00 10.92 -4.81
CA PRO A 72 5.46 10.88 -4.64
C PRO A 72 6.14 12.22 -4.94
N ILE A 73 5.43 13.16 -5.59
CA ILE A 73 5.94 14.48 -5.96
C ILE A 73 5.44 15.55 -4.98
N VAL A 74 4.12 15.68 -4.85
CA VAL A 74 3.49 16.80 -4.11
C VAL A 74 3.72 16.68 -2.60
N PHE A 75 3.77 15.46 -2.06
CA PHE A 75 3.94 15.26 -0.62
C PHE A 75 5.30 15.79 -0.12
N GLY A 76 6.37 15.49 -0.86
CA GLY A 76 7.70 16.02 -0.58
C GLY A 76 7.76 17.54 -0.72
N LYS A 77 7.26 18.09 -1.84
CA LYS A 77 7.21 19.55 -2.09
C LYS A 77 6.51 20.34 -0.97
N LYS A 78 5.47 19.77 -0.36
CA LYS A 78 4.75 20.41 0.76
C LYS A 78 5.57 20.47 2.04
N THR A 79 6.43 19.48 2.28
CA THR A 79 7.18 19.32 3.52
C THR A 79 8.55 19.99 3.45
N ASP A 80 9.20 19.93 2.29
CA ASP A 80 10.53 20.50 2.04
C ASP A 80 10.54 21.13 0.64
N LYS A 81 10.29 22.44 0.58
CA LYS A 81 10.16 23.17 -0.70
C LYS A 81 11.45 23.20 -1.49
N ASP A 82 12.60 23.25 -0.80
CA ASP A 82 13.93 23.38 -1.42
C ASP A 82 14.54 22.02 -1.82
N GLY A 83 13.96 20.93 -1.31
CA GLY A 83 14.41 19.57 -1.56
C GLY A 83 15.72 19.24 -0.88
N ASN A 84 16.03 19.89 0.25
CA ASN A 84 17.24 19.66 1.03
C ASN A 84 17.39 18.18 1.45
N TYR A 85 16.28 17.52 1.80
CA TYR A 85 16.25 16.09 2.11
C TYR A 85 16.69 15.26 0.89
N ILE A 86 16.19 15.57 -0.31
CA ILE A 86 16.61 14.90 -1.55
C ILE A 86 18.10 15.15 -1.81
N ARG A 87 18.58 16.40 -1.68
CA ARG A 87 19.99 16.74 -1.92
C ARG A 87 20.94 16.02 -0.95
N LYS A 88 20.52 15.82 0.30
CA LYS A 88 21.28 15.05 1.31
C LYS A 88 21.40 13.58 0.93
N TYR A 89 20.29 12.92 0.61
CA TYR A 89 20.27 11.46 0.40
C TYR A 89 20.50 11.01 -1.05
N LEU A 90 20.37 11.90 -2.02
CA LEU A 90 20.61 11.68 -3.45
C LEU A 90 21.59 12.72 -3.97
N PRO A 91 22.90 12.60 -3.65
CA PRO A 91 23.91 13.60 -3.99
C PRO A 91 24.06 13.83 -5.50
N GLN A 92 23.70 12.86 -6.34
CA GLN A 92 23.65 13.02 -7.80
C GLN A 92 22.65 14.10 -8.25
N LEU A 93 21.60 14.37 -7.45
CA LEU A 93 20.62 15.42 -7.73
C LEU A 93 20.94 16.73 -7.01
N LYS A 94 22.06 16.84 -6.28
CA LYS A 94 22.37 17.99 -5.40
C LYS A 94 22.39 19.34 -6.10
N ASN A 95 22.71 19.37 -7.40
CA ASN A 95 22.84 20.59 -8.20
C ASN A 95 21.58 20.90 -9.03
N PHE A 96 20.54 20.06 -8.97
CA PHE A 96 19.31 20.32 -9.72
C PHE A 96 18.62 21.59 -9.20
N PRO A 97 18.10 22.48 -10.07
CA PRO A 97 17.26 23.57 -9.64
C PRO A 97 16.05 23.07 -8.84
N THR A 98 15.65 23.80 -7.79
CA THR A 98 14.54 23.42 -6.90
C THR A 98 13.24 23.11 -7.64
N GLN A 99 12.95 23.81 -8.74
CA GLN A 99 11.77 23.56 -9.56
C GLN A 99 11.67 22.13 -10.11
N TYR A 100 12.81 21.45 -10.31
CA TYR A 100 12.88 20.10 -10.88
C TYR A 100 13.27 19.02 -9.87
N ILE A 101 13.62 19.36 -8.62
CA ILE A 101 14.23 18.40 -7.68
C ILE A 101 13.34 17.18 -7.38
N TYR A 102 12.02 17.37 -7.38
CA TYR A 102 11.02 16.32 -7.16
C TYR A 102 10.53 15.64 -8.44
N GLU A 103 10.88 16.18 -9.60
CA GLU A 103 10.46 15.70 -10.92
C GLU A 103 11.56 15.91 -11.97
N PRO A 104 12.77 15.37 -11.74
CA PRO A 104 13.94 15.75 -12.54
C PRO A 104 13.82 15.35 -14.02
N TRP A 105 12.92 14.42 -14.35
CA TRP A 105 12.61 14.04 -15.73
C TRP A 105 11.90 15.15 -16.54
N THR A 106 11.34 16.18 -15.90
CA THR A 106 10.75 17.34 -16.60
C THR A 106 11.78 18.43 -16.90
N ALA A 107 13.00 18.31 -16.37
CA ALA A 107 14.08 19.25 -16.64
C ALA A 107 14.55 19.14 -18.11
N PRO A 108 14.70 20.25 -18.85
CA PRO A 108 15.32 20.25 -20.18
C PRO A 108 16.74 19.68 -20.13
N LEU A 109 17.19 19.07 -21.24
CA LEU A 109 18.52 18.44 -21.31
C LEU A 109 19.64 19.40 -20.90
N LYS A 110 19.60 20.66 -21.36
CA LYS A 110 20.57 21.71 -20.96
C LYS A 110 20.65 21.93 -19.45
N VAL A 111 19.54 21.79 -18.73
CA VAL A 111 19.50 21.92 -17.27
C VAL A 111 20.13 20.69 -16.61
N GLN A 112 19.86 19.50 -17.14
CA GLN A 112 20.45 18.25 -16.66
C GLN A 112 21.98 18.23 -16.83
N GLU A 113 22.45 18.68 -18.00
CA GLU A 113 23.89 18.86 -18.30
C GLU A 113 24.54 19.86 -17.34
N LYS A 114 23.91 21.03 -17.13
CA LYS A 114 24.41 22.04 -16.18
C LYS A 114 24.42 21.54 -14.73
N ALA A 115 23.46 20.72 -14.34
CA ALA A 115 23.42 20.09 -13.03
C ALA A 115 24.44 18.95 -12.88
N GLY A 116 25.00 18.45 -13.99
CA GLY A 116 25.94 17.33 -14.01
C GLY A 116 25.29 15.97 -13.73
N CYS A 117 23.99 15.81 -14.02
CA CYS A 117 23.29 14.55 -13.85
C CYS A 117 22.18 14.39 -14.92
N ILE A 118 22.39 13.44 -15.83
CA ILE A 118 21.50 13.12 -16.94
C ILE A 118 20.53 12.01 -16.52
N ILE A 119 19.23 12.28 -16.67
CA ILE A 119 18.17 11.34 -16.32
C ILE A 119 18.10 10.21 -17.35
N GLY A 120 18.21 8.97 -16.86
CA GLY A 120 18.38 7.75 -17.63
C GLY A 120 19.83 7.26 -17.72
N LYS A 121 20.81 8.05 -17.29
CA LYS A 121 22.22 7.67 -17.24
C LYS A 121 22.75 7.72 -15.80
N ASP A 122 22.76 8.90 -15.19
CA ASP A 122 23.32 9.13 -13.85
C ASP A 122 22.28 8.96 -12.74
N TYR A 123 21.01 9.23 -13.06
CA TYR A 123 19.85 8.95 -12.21
C TYR A 123 18.76 8.28 -13.05
N PRO A 124 18.09 7.22 -12.57
CA PRO A 124 17.14 6.47 -13.39
C PRO A 124 15.93 7.30 -13.80
N LYS A 125 15.31 6.93 -14.93
CA LYS A 125 13.97 7.40 -15.29
C LYS A 125 12.95 6.88 -14.28
N ARG A 126 11.84 7.60 -14.11
CA ARG A 126 10.71 7.11 -13.31
C ARG A 126 10.24 5.75 -13.83
N VAL A 127 10.02 4.80 -12.93
CA VAL A 127 9.57 3.43 -13.28
C VAL A 127 8.11 3.38 -13.71
N VAL A 128 7.29 4.33 -13.23
CA VAL A 128 5.86 4.42 -13.51
C VAL A 128 5.41 5.87 -13.66
N GLU A 129 4.29 6.08 -14.34
CA GLU A 129 3.60 7.36 -14.41
C GLU A 129 2.48 7.40 -13.36
N HIS A 130 2.75 8.09 -12.24
CA HIS A 130 1.89 8.12 -11.05
C HIS A 130 0.40 8.33 -11.38
N ASP A 131 0.07 9.34 -12.18
CA ASP A 131 -1.34 9.69 -12.44
C ASP A 131 -2.11 8.55 -13.12
N LYS A 132 -1.48 7.85 -14.06
CA LYS A 132 -2.07 6.72 -14.78
C LYS A 132 -2.21 5.49 -13.87
N VAL A 133 -1.16 5.14 -13.14
CA VAL A 133 -1.16 3.94 -12.29
C VAL A 133 -2.05 4.10 -11.06
N ARG A 134 -2.09 5.30 -10.48
CA ARG A 134 -2.97 5.63 -9.35
C ARG A 134 -4.44 5.40 -9.72
N GLU A 135 -4.88 5.90 -10.87
CA GLU A 135 -6.27 5.73 -11.31
C GLU A 135 -6.61 4.25 -11.53
N LYS A 136 -5.71 3.52 -12.20
CA LYS A 136 -5.84 2.08 -12.42
C LYS A 136 -5.92 1.29 -11.12
N ASN A 137 -5.07 1.61 -10.15
CA ASN A 137 -4.98 0.90 -8.88
C ASN A 137 -6.18 1.21 -7.97
N ILE A 138 -6.71 2.43 -7.98
CA ILE A 138 -7.97 2.77 -7.29
C ILE A 138 -9.14 1.93 -7.82
N LYS A 139 -9.22 1.72 -9.14
CA LYS A 139 -10.24 0.85 -9.77
C LYS A 139 -10.07 -0.61 -9.30
N ARG A 140 -8.85 -1.14 -9.31
CA ARG A 140 -8.53 -2.49 -8.81
C ARG A 140 -8.91 -2.67 -7.33
N MET A 141 -8.62 -1.68 -6.48
CA MET A 141 -9.02 -1.70 -5.07
C MET A 141 -10.55 -1.75 -4.94
N ALA A 142 -11.27 -0.91 -5.69
CA ALA A 142 -12.73 -0.90 -5.66
C ALA A 142 -13.32 -2.27 -6.07
N GLU A 143 -12.78 -2.91 -7.09
CA GLU A 143 -13.18 -4.25 -7.52
C GLU A 143 -12.88 -5.31 -6.46
N ALA A 144 -11.70 -5.28 -5.84
CA ALA A 144 -11.33 -6.22 -4.78
C ALA A 144 -12.25 -6.08 -3.55
N TYR A 145 -12.56 -4.85 -3.15
CA TYR A 145 -13.49 -4.56 -2.05
C TYR A 145 -14.91 -5.03 -2.37
N LYS A 146 -15.37 -4.84 -3.61
CA LYS A 146 -16.68 -5.34 -4.07
C LYS A 146 -16.74 -6.87 -3.98
N LYS A 147 -15.74 -7.58 -4.51
CA LYS A 147 -15.65 -9.05 -4.43
C LYS A 147 -15.61 -9.56 -2.99
N ARG A 148 -14.91 -8.87 -2.08
CA ARG A 148 -14.89 -9.20 -0.66
C ARG A 148 -16.27 -9.07 -0.01
N LYS A 149 -17.02 -8.01 -0.35
CA LYS A 149 -18.39 -7.81 0.14
C LYS A 149 -19.33 -8.92 -0.35
N GLU A 150 -19.23 -9.29 -1.64
CA GLU A 150 -20.06 -10.33 -2.25
C GLU A 150 -19.76 -11.73 -1.69
N SER A 151 -18.49 -12.08 -1.51
CA SER A 151 -18.08 -13.35 -0.90
C SER A 151 -18.52 -13.46 0.56
N SER A 152 -18.43 -12.36 1.33
CA SER A 152 -18.94 -12.31 2.72
C SER A 152 -20.46 -12.54 2.77
N SER A 153 -21.22 -11.95 1.85
CA SER A 153 -22.67 -12.16 1.77
C SER A 153 -23.05 -13.59 1.38
N LYS A 154 -22.29 -14.23 0.48
CA LYS A 154 -22.50 -15.63 0.08
C LYS A 154 -22.21 -16.60 1.22
N GLY A 155 -21.10 -16.41 1.93
CA GLY A 155 -20.75 -17.23 3.10
C GLY A 155 -21.77 -17.14 4.23
N ILE A 156 -22.35 -15.96 4.49
CA ILE A 156 -23.45 -15.82 5.46
C ILE A 156 -24.71 -16.56 5.00
N THR A 157 -25.02 -16.51 3.70
CA THR A 157 -26.21 -17.17 3.14
C THR A 157 -26.07 -18.70 3.16
N GLU A 158 -24.88 -19.23 2.86
CA GLU A 158 -24.58 -20.66 2.96
C GLU A 158 -24.57 -21.13 4.41
N LYS A 159 -23.94 -20.37 5.33
CA LYS A 159 -23.93 -20.71 6.76
C LYS A 159 -25.34 -20.75 7.37
N ARG A 160 -26.23 -19.82 6.97
CA ARG A 160 -27.66 -19.87 7.36
C ARG A 160 -28.41 -21.07 6.78
N LYS A 161 -28.05 -21.53 5.57
CA LYS A 161 -28.66 -22.72 4.96
C LYS A 161 -28.20 -24.00 5.66
N THR A 162 -26.92 -24.12 6.04
CA THR A 162 -26.39 -25.28 6.77
C THR A 162 -26.90 -25.34 8.20
N GLU A 163 -26.94 -24.21 8.93
CA GLU A 163 -27.50 -24.15 10.28
C GLU A 163 -29.03 -24.41 10.27
N GLY A 164 -29.76 -23.92 9.26
CA GLY A 164 -31.19 -24.19 9.09
C GLY A 164 -31.53 -25.65 8.74
N SER A 165 -30.63 -26.36 8.07
CA SER A 165 -30.80 -27.80 7.79
C SER A 165 -30.48 -28.70 8.98
N GLU A 166 -29.52 -28.33 9.83
CA GLU A 166 -29.17 -29.09 11.04
C GLU A 166 -30.26 -28.96 12.11
N ASP A 167 -30.79 -27.75 12.32
CA ASP A 167 -31.85 -27.50 13.31
C ASP A 167 -33.19 -28.18 12.92
N GLY A 168 -33.52 -28.21 11.62
CA GLY A 168 -34.69 -28.93 11.10
C GLY A 168 -34.58 -30.46 11.21
N THR A 169 -33.35 -31.00 11.21
CA THR A 169 -33.11 -32.46 11.33
C THR A 169 -33.15 -32.92 12.79
N GLN A 170 -32.70 -32.08 13.73
CA GLN A 170 -32.81 -32.36 15.17
C GLN A 170 -34.26 -32.24 15.67
N ARG A 171 -35.03 -31.26 15.18
CA ARG A 171 -36.45 -31.09 15.54
C ARG A 171 -37.32 -32.27 15.11
N LYS A 172 -37.14 -32.76 13.88
CA LYS A 172 -37.83 -33.96 13.38
C LYS A 172 -37.45 -35.25 14.11
N LYS A 173 -36.20 -35.38 14.60
CA LYS A 173 -35.80 -36.52 15.44
C LYS A 173 -36.47 -36.47 16.82
N LYS A 174 -36.63 -35.28 17.41
CA LYS A 174 -37.29 -35.09 18.71
C LYS A 174 -38.79 -35.40 18.63
N GLU A 175 -39.49 -34.88 17.63
CA GLU A 175 -40.93 -35.12 17.43
C GLU A 175 -41.22 -36.61 17.18
N LYS A 176 -40.38 -37.30 16.40
CA LYS A 176 -40.56 -38.74 16.13
C LYS A 176 -40.27 -39.63 17.35
N GLN A 177 -39.49 -39.14 18.32
CA GLN A 177 -39.16 -39.87 19.55
C GLN A 177 -40.24 -39.67 20.63
N GLU A 178 -40.86 -38.49 20.68
CA GLU A 178 -42.04 -38.23 21.53
C GLU A 178 -43.27 -39.02 21.07
N GLU A 179 -43.49 -39.18 19.76
CA GLU A 179 -44.63 -39.91 19.20
C GLU A 179 -44.56 -41.44 19.41
N ILE A 180 -43.36 -42.00 19.56
CA ILE A 180 -43.14 -43.44 19.86
C ILE A 180 -43.37 -43.76 21.34
N THR A 181 -43.29 -42.77 22.23
CA THR A 181 -43.40 -42.97 23.70
C THR A 181 -44.86 -42.92 24.20
N LEU A 182 -45.82 -42.65 23.31
CA LEU A 182 -47.25 -42.44 23.63
C LEU A 182 -48.19 -43.56 23.11
N LYS A 183 -47.65 -44.73 22.73
CA LYS A 183 -48.40 -45.96 22.43
C LYS A 183 -47.95 -47.09 23.34
#